data_AF-A0A7X7RKC7-F1
#
_entry.id   AF-A0A7X7RKC7-F1
#
_cell.length_a   1.000
_cell.length_b   1.000
_cell.length_c   1.000
_cell.angle_alpha   90.00
_cell.angle_beta   90.00
_cell.angle_gamma   90.00
#
_symmetry.space_group_name_H-M   'P 1'
#
loop_
_entity.id
_entity.type
_entity.pdbx_description
1 polymer ?
#
loop_
_entity_poly.entity_id
_entity_poly.type
_entity_poly.pdbx_seq_one_letter_code
_entity_poly.pdbx_strand_id
1 'polypeptide(L)'
;MTSLAISTEPNERKRSKTRMKTKIFLVLSLLVFLSGRAVFGQDNSAAAIRERMLQRLDKIAELKGQGLIGENNTGYLQAVDTTLQPPQSELITQENDDRKLVYTAIASKQGTSVELVGKRRAMQIREQAKSGEYIMDAEGKWEKKK
;
A
#
# COMPACT_ATOMS: atom_id res chain seq x y z
N MET A 1 -35.77 54.96 -21.34
CA MET A 1 -36.33 55.38 -20.04
C MET A 1 -37.30 54.30 -19.59
N THR A 2 -37.09 53.79 -18.36
CA THR A 2 -38.03 53.07 -17.47
C THR A 2 -38.68 51.78 -17.99
N SER A 3 -38.71 50.64 -17.28
CA SER A 3 -38.67 50.45 -15.83
C SER A 3 -38.23 49.03 -15.44
N LEU A 4 -37.63 48.95 -14.26
CA LEU A 4 -37.15 47.81 -13.48
C LEU A 4 -38.30 47.13 -12.69
N ALA A 5 -38.15 45.83 -12.40
CA ALA A 5 -38.51 45.07 -11.16
C ALA A 5 -38.70 43.57 -11.53
N ILE A 6 -37.79 42.62 -11.23
CA ILE A 6 -37.37 41.98 -9.95
C ILE A 6 -38.39 41.01 -9.34
N SER A 7 -37.88 39.81 -8.99
CA SER A 7 -38.35 38.78 -8.03
C SER A 7 -39.36 37.74 -8.57
N THR A 8 -39.24 36.42 -8.35
CA THR A 8 -38.49 35.57 -7.39
C THR A 8 -38.34 34.14 -7.95
N GLU A 9 -37.22 33.44 -7.69
CA GLU A 9 -37.12 31.98 -7.80
C GLU A 9 -37.88 31.25 -6.67
N PRO A 10 -38.17 29.92 -6.78
CA PRO A 10 -37.28 28.98 -6.08
C PRO A 10 -37.05 27.61 -6.75
N ASN A 11 -35.78 27.20 -6.70
CA ASN A 11 -35.22 26.01 -6.04
C ASN A 11 -35.58 24.56 -6.46
N GLU A 12 -34.49 23.83 -6.73
CA GLU A 12 -34.20 22.42 -6.44
C GLU A 12 -34.86 21.28 -7.25
N ARG A 13 -34.00 20.59 -8.03
CA ARG A 13 -33.79 19.15 -7.80
C ARG A 13 -32.39 18.68 -8.24
N LYS A 14 -31.57 18.35 -7.24
CA LYS A 14 -30.35 17.54 -7.34
C LYS A 14 -30.60 16.31 -8.23
N ARG A 15 -29.78 16.11 -9.27
CA ARG A 15 -29.44 14.76 -9.74
C ARG A 15 -27.95 14.54 -9.57
N SER A 16 -27.63 13.90 -8.45
CA SER A 16 -26.41 13.13 -8.24
C SER A 16 -26.17 12.23 -9.45
N LYS A 17 -25.21 12.59 -10.31
CA LYS A 17 -24.59 11.63 -11.23
C LYS A 17 -23.41 11.02 -10.50
N THR A 18 -23.68 9.87 -9.89
CA THR A 18 -22.72 8.95 -9.28
C THR A 18 -21.60 8.68 -10.28
N ARG A 19 -20.46 9.34 -10.14
CA ARG A 19 -19.25 9.03 -10.90
C ARG A 19 -18.53 7.90 -10.18
N MET A 20 -18.99 6.67 -10.45
CA MET A 20 -18.32 5.43 -10.06
C MET A 20 -16.85 5.53 -10.47
N LYS A 21 -15.95 5.78 -9.51
CA LYS A 21 -14.51 5.71 -9.75
C LYS A 21 -14.19 4.26 -10.05
N THR A 22 -13.87 3.99 -11.31
CA THR A 22 -13.38 2.73 -11.86
C THR A 22 -12.32 2.13 -10.94
N LYS A 23 -12.75 1.27 -10.04
CA LYS A 23 -11.92 0.57 -9.07
C LYS A 23 -11.87 -0.89 -9.48
N ILE A 24 -10.65 -1.38 -9.59
CA ILE A 24 -10.28 -2.79 -9.39
C ILE A 24 -10.74 -3.70 -10.53
N PHE A 25 -9.94 -3.71 -11.59
CA PHE A 25 -9.76 -4.88 -12.44
C PHE A 25 -8.28 -5.25 -12.40
N LEU A 26 -7.96 -6.38 -11.76
CA LEU A 26 -7.02 -7.38 -12.29
C LEU A 26 -7.16 -8.68 -11.47
N VAL A 27 -8.20 -9.42 -11.85
CA VAL A 27 -8.30 -10.88 -12.02
C VAL A 27 -8.15 -11.80 -10.80
N LEU A 28 -9.33 -12.23 -10.34
CA LEU A 28 -9.64 -13.52 -9.70
C LEU A 28 -9.30 -14.72 -10.61
N SER A 29 -8.67 -15.75 -10.06
CA SER A 29 -8.86 -17.19 -10.33
C SER A 29 -7.84 -17.92 -9.44
N LEU A 30 -8.14 -18.88 -8.55
CA LEU A 30 -8.98 -20.05 -8.68
C LEU A 30 -9.25 -20.58 -7.25
N LEU A 31 -10.50 -20.88 -6.91
CA LEU A 31 -10.87 -21.68 -5.73
C LEU A 31 -10.79 -23.16 -6.10
N VAL A 32 -10.35 -24.03 -5.17
CA VAL A 32 -11.04 -25.26 -4.74
C VAL A 32 -10.24 -25.97 -3.62
N PHE A 33 -10.96 -26.12 -2.49
CA PHE A 33 -10.93 -27.12 -1.40
C PHE A 33 -9.66 -27.93 -1.07
N LEU A 34 -9.26 -27.89 0.21
CA LEU A 34 -9.08 -29.10 1.01
C LEU A 34 -9.19 -28.83 2.54
N SER A 35 -9.76 -29.80 3.22
CA SER A 35 -10.23 -29.87 4.60
C SER A 35 -9.14 -29.79 5.69
N GLY A 36 -9.42 -28.98 6.72
CA GLY A 36 -9.26 -29.30 8.14
C GLY A 36 -7.86 -29.61 8.70
N ARG A 37 -7.29 -28.63 9.42
CA ARG A 37 -6.87 -28.74 10.84
C ARG A 37 -6.85 -27.32 11.43
N ALA A 38 -7.63 -27.07 12.49
CA ALA A 38 -7.46 -25.86 13.30
C ALA A 38 -6.24 -26.04 14.20
N VAL A 39 -5.05 -25.87 13.61
CA VAL A 39 -3.94 -25.30 14.36
C VAL A 39 -4.35 -23.83 14.54
N PHE A 40 -4.26 -23.26 15.74
CA PHE A 40 -4.19 -21.80 15.88
C PHE A 40 -2.87 -21.34 15.25
N GLY A 41 -2.78 -21.50 13.94
CA GLY A 41 -1.70 -21.11 13.08
C GLY A 41 -2.16 -19.84 12.41
N GLN A 42 -1.29 -18.85 12.41
CA GLN A 42 -1.48 -17.66 11.59
C GLN A 42 -1.69 -18.13 10.16
N ASP A 43 -2.89 -17.92 9.62
CA ASP A 43 -3.19 -18.30 8.25
C ASP A 43 -2.27 -17.48 7.34
N ASN A 44 -1.28 -18.17 6.78
CA ASN A 44 -0.32 -17.63 5.84
C ASN A 44 -0.71 -17.99 4.40
N SER A 45 -1.99 -18.31 4.16
CA SER A 45 -2.54 -18.35 2.82
C SER A 45 -2.32 -17.01 2.12
N ALA A 46 -2.13 -17.06 0.80
CA ALA A 46 -1.96 -15.85 0.00
C ALA A 46 -3.18 -14.91 0.11
N ALA A 47 -4.37 -15.44 0.41
CA ALA A 47 -5.56 -14.64 0.66
C ALA A 47 -5.48 -13.88 1.99
N ALA A 48 -5.12 -14.56 3.08
CA ALA A 48 -4.99 -13.94 4.40
C ALA A 48 -3.84 -12.93 4.45
N ILE A 49 -2.68 -13.23 3.86
CA ILE A 49 -1.56 -12.28 3.75
C ILE A 49 -2.02 -11.01 3.01
N ARG A 50 -2.69 -11.17 1.86
CA ARG A 50 -3.21 -10.04 1.08
C ARG A 50 -4.16 -9.20 1.91
N GLU A 51 -5.08 -9.81 2.63
CA GLU A 51 -6.06 -9.12 3.47
C GLU A 51 -5.37 -8.28 4.56
N ARG A 52 -4.40 -8.85 5.29
CA ARG A 52 -3.62 -8.11 6.30
C ARG A 52 -2.87 -6.91 5.69
N MET A 53 -2.24 -7.10 4.54
CA MET A 53 -1.54 -6.01 3.85
C MET A 53 -2.50 -4.90 3.43
N LEU A 54 -3.68 -5.25 2.90
CA LEU A 54 -4.72 -4.28 2.52
C LEU A 54 -5.18 -3.45 3.73
N GLN A 55 -5.38 -4.09 4.88
CA GLN A 55 -5.81 -3.43 6.12
C GLN A 55 -4.78 -2.40 6.64
N ARG A 56 -3.49 -2.59 6.36
CA ARG A 56 -2.43 -1.66 6.78
C ARG A 56 -2.16 -0.51 5.79
N LEU A 57 -2.69 -0.57 4.56
CA LEU A 57 -2.33 0.36 3.48
C LEU A 57 -2.51 1.83 3.86
N ASP A 58 -3.67 2.19 4.41
CA ASP A 58 -3.97 3.59 4.73
C ASP A 58 -3.02 4.13 5.81
N LYS A 59 -2.71 3.31 6.82
CA LYS A 59 -1.80 3.72 7.89
C LYS A 59 -0.34 3.80 7.42
N ILE A 60 0.10 2.86 6.58
CA ILE A 60 1.43 2.92 5.94
C ILE A 60 1.54 4.18 5.07
N ALA A 61 0.51 4.48 4.28
CA ALA A 61 0.48 5.67 3.43
C ALA A 61 0.55 6.97 4.25
N GLU A 62 -0.14 7.01 5.39
CA GLU A 62 -0.05 8.14 6.34
C GLU A 62 1.39 8.34 6.85
N LEU A 63 2.04 7.27 7.33
CA LEU A 63 3.42 7.34 7.85
C LEU A 63 4.44 7.73 6.76
N LYS A 64 4.26 7.22 5.52
CA LYS A 64 5.07 7.63 4.36
C LYS A 64 4.87 9.11 4.02
N GLY A 65 3.62 9.57 4.04
CA GLY A 65 3.29 10.98 3.78
C GLY A 65 3.83 11.94 4.84
N GLN A 66 3.90 11.48 6.10
CA GLN A 66 4.54 12.22 7.21
C GLN A 66 6.08 12.18 7.13
N GLY A 67 6.65 11.34 6.28
CA GLY A 67 8.10 11.16 6.17
C GLY A 67 8.71 10.41 7.36
N LEU A 68 7.91 9.69 8.15
CA LEU A 68 8.40 8.90 9.28
C LEU A 68 9.01 7.57 8.82
N ILE A 69 8.50 7.03 7.71
CA ILE A 69 8.97 5.78 7.10
C ILE A 69 9.20 5.97 5.61
N GLY A 70 10.10 5.15 5.06
CA GLY A 70 10.46 5.11 3.66
C GLY A 70 10.68 3.68 3.20
N GLU A 71 10.90 3.53 1.89
CA GLU A 71 11.14 2.23 1.26
C GLU A 71 12.65 2.06 1.06
N ASN A 72 13.24 1.05 1.70
CA ASN A 72 14.67 0.81 1.62
C ASN A 72 15.06 0.18 0.26
N ASN A 73 16.37 0.08 0.00
CA ASN A 73 16.90 -0.45 -1.26
C ASN A 73 16.76 -1.98 -1.42
N THR A 74 16.12 -2.65 -0.46
CA THR A 74 15.80 -4.09 -0.48
C THR A 74 14.29 -4.37 -0.50
N GLY A 75 13.45 -3.34 -0.64
CA GLY A 75 12.00 -3.47 -0.82
C GLY A 75 11.21 -3.59 0.49
N TYR A 76 11.79 -3.19 1.62
CA TYR A 76 11.13 -3.19 2.93
C TYR A 76 10.92 -1.77 3.46
N LEU A 77 9.94 -1.60 4.33
CA LEU A 77 9.72 -0.36 5.05
C LEU A 77 10.76 -0.18 6.16
N GLN A 78 11.24 1.05 6.33
CA GLN A 78 12.17 1.41 7.39
C GLN A 78 11.91 2.84 7.88
N ALA A 79 12.24 3.13 9.14
CA ALA A 79 12.18 4.48 9.68
C ALA A 79 13.16 5.43 8.96
N VAL A 80 12.76 6.68 8.73
CA VAL A 80 13.58 7.70 8.06
C VAL A 80 14.19 8.62 9.12
N ASP A 81 15.43 8.36 9.51
CA ASP A 81 16.23 9.17 10.46
C ASP A 81 15.46 9.67 11.69
N THR A 82 14.50 8.87 12.16
CA THR A 82 13.59 9.20 13.25
C THR A 82 13.29 7.95 14.08
N THR A 83 12.84 8.18 15.30
CA THR A 83 12.36 7.11 16.19
C THR A 83 10.86 6.96 16.02
N LEU A 84 10.43 5.76 15.61
CA LEU A 84 9.02 5.41 15.55
C LEU A 84 8.45 5.15 16.94
N GLN A 85 7.20 5.55 17.14
CA GLN A 85 6.43 5.13 18.32
C GLN A 85 6.19 3.61 18.26
N PRO A 86 6.03 2.93 19.41
CA PRO A 86 5.90 1.47 19.44
C PRO A 86 4.83 0.91 18.48
N PRO A 87 3.61 1.48 18.37
CA PRO A 87 2.60 0.99 17.42
C PRO A 87 3.01 1.17 15.95
N GLN A 88 3.81 2.20 15.63
CA GLN A 88 4.30 2.44 14.27
C GLN A 88 5.41 1.42 13.93
N SER A 89 6.30 1.13 14.88
CA SER A 89 7.34 0.11 14.73
C SER A 89 6.73 -1.28 14.55
N GLU A 90 5.69 -1.61 15.33
CA GLU A 90 4.97 -2.87 15.21
C GLU A 90 4.29 -2.99 13.82
N LEU A 91 3.61 -1.92 13.37
CA LEU A 91 2.98 -1.89 12.06
C LEU A 91 3.96 -2.20 10.92
N ILE A 92 5.13 -1.54 10.89
CA ILE A 92 6.12 -1.79 9.84
C ILE A 92 6.73 -3.19 9.93
N THR A 93 6.88 -3.73 11.14
CA THR A 93 7.41 -5.08 11.37
C THR A 93 6.47 -6.10 10.77
N GLN A 94 5.18 -6.02 11.11
CA GLN A 94 4.16 -6.92 10.57
C GLN A 94 4.05 -6.82 9.04
N GLU A 95 4.15 -5.61 8.48
CA GLU A 95 4.18 -5.42 7.02
C GLU A 95 5.38 -6.08 6.37
N ASN A 96 6.56 -5.90 6.95
CA ASN A 96 7.79 -6.49 6.43
C ASN A 96 7.80 -8.02 6.56
N ASP A 97 7.19 -8.58 7.60
CA ASP A 97 7.03 -10.02 7.76
C ASP A 97 6.15 -10.61 6.64
N ASP A 98 5.02 -9.97 6.36
CA ASP A 98 4.14 -10.37 5.25
C ASP A 98 4.84 -10.20 3.87
N ARG A 99 5.59 -9.11 3.67
CA ARG A 99 6.41 -8.94 2.46
C ARG A 99 7.45 -10.05 2.32
N LYS A 100 8.10 -10.47 3.40
CA LYS A 100 9.07 -11.57 3.40
C LYS A 100 8.44 -12.90 3.00
N LEU A 101 7.23 -13.20 3.48
CA LEU A 101 6.46 -14.38 3.06
C LEU A 101 6.17 -14.34 1.56
N VAL A 102 5.71 -13.20 1.05
CA VAL A 102 5.45 -13.00 -0.39
C VAL A 102 6.73 -13.15 -1.21
N TYR A 103 7.82 -12.51 -0.79
CA TYR A 103 9.09 -12.57 -1.52
C TYR A 103 9.67 -13.98 -1.52
N THR A 104 9.52 -14.73 -0.42
CA THR A 104 9.90 -16.14 -0.33
C THR A 104 9.11 -16.98 -1.32
N ALA A 105 7.79 -16.81 -1.40
CA ALA A 105 6.97 -17.54 -2.35
C ALA A 105 7.35 -17.24 -3.82
N ILE A 106 7.63 -15.98 -4.14
CA ILE A 106 8.09 -15.57 -5.48
C ILE A 106 9.47 -16.16 -5.79
N ALA A 107 10.40 -16.06 -4.84
CA ALA A 107 11.76 -16.55 -4.97
C ALA A 107 11.79 -18.06 -5.27
N SER A 108 11.04 -18.84 -4.49
CA SER A 108 10.90 -20.29 -4.69
C SER A 108 10.30 -20.62 -6.06
N LYS A 109 9.26 -19.89 -6.49
CA LYS A 109 8.62 -20.12 -7.80
C LYS A 109 9.54 -19.80 -8.98
N GLN A 110 10.41 -18.80 -8.83
CA GLN A 110 11.29 -18.32 -9.90
C GLN A 110 12.70 -18.91 -9.86
N GLY A 111 13.05 -19.72 -8.85
CA GLY A 111 14.40 -20.25 -8.68
C GLY A 111 15.44 -19.15 -8.41
N THR A 112 15.07 -18.14 -7.62
CA THR A 112 15.93 -16.99 -7.29
C THR A 112 16.01 -16.76 -5.77
N SER A 113 16.82 -15.80 -5.32
CA SER A 113 16.88 -15.38 -3.92
C SER A 113 15.78 -14.37 -3.54
N VAL A 114 15.39 -14.38 -2.25
CA VAL A 114 14.50 -13.39 -1.64
C VAL A 114 15.07 -11.97 -1.77
N GLU A 115 16.39 -11.83 -1.62
CA GLU A 115 17.10 -10.56 -1.77
C GLU A 115 16.92 -9.97 -3.17
N LEU A 116 17.04 -10.78 -4.22
CA LEU A 116 16.85 -10.31 -5.59
C LEU A 116 15.39 -9.88 -5.85
N VAL A 117 14.41 -10.60 -5.28
CA VAL A 117 13.00 -10.21 -5.35
C VAL A 117 12.77 -8.86 -4.67
N GLY A 118 13.32 -8.68 -3.48
CA GLY A 118 13.25 -7.43 -2.72
C GLY A 118 13.87 -6.25 -3.47
N LYS A 119 15.08 -6.42 -4.02
CA LYS A 119 15.75 -5.40 -4.86
C LYS A 119 14.93 -5.03 -6.09
N ARG A 120 14.35 -6.02 -6.79
CA ARG A 120 13.44 -5.76 -7.91
C ARG A 120 12.19 -4.99 -7.50
N ARG A 121 11.65 -5.32 -6.32
CA ARG A 121 10.51 -4.59 -5.77
C ARG A 121 10.88 -3.15 -5.39
N ALA A 122 12.06 -2.92 -4.82
CA ALA A 122 12.57 -1.58 -4.52
C ALA A 122 12.64 -0.70 -5.78
N MET A 123 13.12 -1.25 -6.91
CA MET A 123 13.15 -0.55 -8.20
C MET A 123 11.74 -0.13 -8.65
N GLN A 124 10.77 -1.05 -8.62
CA GLN A 124 9.38 -0.73 -8.98
C GLN A 124 8.76 0.32 -8.04
N ILE A 125 9.03 0.23 -6.75
CA ILE A 125 8.52 1.18 -5.77
C ILE A 125 9.11 2.57 -6.03
N ARG A 126 10.41 2.67 -6.32
CA ARG A 126 11.07 3.94 -6.68
C ARG A 126 10.46 4.61 -7.90
N GLU A 127 10.05 3.83 -8.91
CA GLU A 127 9.35 4.32 -10.10
C GLU A 127 7.94 4.85 -9.78
N GLN A 128 7.25 4.20 -8.83
CA GLN A 128 5.86 4.48 -8.47
C GLN A 128 5.71 5.44 -7.27
N ALA A 129 6.81 5.77 -6.60
CA ALA A 129 6.84 6.61 -5.41
C ALA A 129 6.23 7.99 -5.71
N LYS A 130 5.39 8.46 -4.80
CA LYS A 130 4.80 9.80 -4.92
C LYS A 130 5.81 10.87 -4.52
N SER A 131 5.68 12.06 -5.09
CA SER A 131 6.42 13.23 -4.63
C SER A 131 6.23 13.41 -3.11
N GLY A 132 7.32 13.63 -2.41
CA GLY A 132 7.38 13.74 -0.96
C GLY A 132 7.64 12.44 -0.20
N GLU A 133 7.50 11.26 -0.81
CA GLU A 133 7.86 9.99 -0.15
C GLU A 133 9.37 9.76 -0.12
N TYR A 134 9.86 9.05 0.91
CA TYR A 134 11.28 8.71 1.04
C TYR A 134 11.59 7.33 0.47
N ILE A 135 12.67 7.25 -0.33
CA ILE A 135 13.22 6.03 -0.91
C ILE A 135 14.71 6.00 -0.62
N MET A 136 15.26 4.84 -0.28
CA MET A 136 16.71 4.69 -0.06
C MET A 136 17.43 4.42 -1.38
N ASP A 137 18.56 5.10 -1.62
CA ASP A 137 19.47 4.86 -2.76
C ASP A 137 20.30 3.57 -2.60
N ALA A 138 21.12 3.29 -3.61
CA ALA A 138 21.96 2.09 -3.61
C ALA A 138 23.05 2.16 -2.52
N GLU A 139 23.44 3.37 -2.16
CA GLU A 139 24.45 3.70 -1.15
C GLU A 139 23.89 3.70 0.28
N GLY A 140 22.58 3.50 0.45
CA GLY A 140 21.91 3.43 1.75
C GLY A 140 21.44 4.78 2.31
N LYS A 141 21.40 5.83 1.49
CA LYS A 141 20.96 7.17 1.90
C LYS A 141 19.51 7.40 1.53
N TRP A 142 18.82 8.17 2.37
CA TRP A 142 17.44 8.56 2.12
C TRP A 142 17.34 9.68 1.09
N GLU A 143 16.52 9.46 0.06
CA GLU A 143 16.15 10.44 -0.94
C GLU A 143 14.65 10.73 -0.85
N LYS A 144 14.29 12.01 -0.75
CA LYS A 144 12.89 12.43 -0.86
C LYS A 144 12.53 12.57 -2.34
N LYS A 145 11.55 11.79 -2.81
CA LYS A 145 11.10 11.83 -4.19
C LYS A 145 10.58 13.24 -4.52
N LYS A 146 11.07 13.82 -5.62
CA LYS A 146 10.62 15.09 -6.17
C LYS A 146 9.39 14.88 -7.04
#